data_AF-A0A0E0CGY6-F1
#
_entry.id   AF-A0A0E0CGY6-F1
#
_cell.length_a   1.000
_cell.length_b   1.000
_cell.length_c   1.000
_cell.angle_alpha   90.00
_cell.angle_beta   90.00
_cell.angle_gamma   90.00
#
_symmetry.space_group_name_H-M   'P 1'
#
loop_
_entity.id
_entity.type
_entity.pdbx_description
1 polymer ?
#
loop_
_entity_poly.entity_id
_entity_poly.type
_entity_poly.pdbx_seq_one_letter_code
_entity_poly.pdbx_strand_id
1 'polypeptide(L)'
;MAASRLPLLLAVVAARQALPAAGSDAHPGYDGAEDTCGVPAAAAAAAGRMEEYGGGRILDITHAYRADLPAFAPGAVTGPVVRLKDSMANGTLYNLSELKMECHMGTHVDAPGHMNQGHFAAGLDVDKLDLDLLNVKCVIFITICRR
;
A
#
# COMPACT_ATOMS: atom_id res chain seq x y z
N MET A 1 -30.42 -52.48 32.73
CA MET A 1 -30.34 -51.13 33.32
C MET A 1 -29.89 -50.19 32.22
N ALA A 2 -30.78 -49.28 31.85
CA ALA A 2 -30.63 -48.34 30.76
C ALA A 2 -29.90 -47.06 31.19
N ALA A 3 -29.59 -46.23 30.18
CA ALA A 3 -29.19 -44.83 30.23
C ALA A 3 -27.69 -44.60 30.56
N SER A 4 -26.97 -43.68 29.93
CA SER A 4 -27.33 -42.61 28.99
C SER A 4 -26.04 -41.88 28.54
N ARG A 5 -25.97 -41.53 27.25
CA ARG A 5 -25.62 -40.21 26.63
C ARG A 5 -24.45 -39.43 27.27
N LEU A 6 -23.47 -38.88 26.57
CA LEU A 6 -23.49 -38.10 25.32
C LEU A 6 -22.01 -37.69 25.07
N PRO A 7 -21.51 -37.58 23.83
CA PRO A 7 -20.13 -37.18 23.56
C PRO A 7 -19.88 -35.75 24.04
N LEU A 8 -18.79 -35.52 24.79
CA LEU A 8 -18.42 -34.20 25.27
C LEU A 8 -17.97 -33.33 24.08
N LEU A 9 -18.91 -32.45 23.72
CA LEU A 9 -18.87 -31.29 22.86
C LEU A 9 -17.49 -30.73 22.51
N LEU A 10 -17.28 -30.65 21.20
CA LEU A 10 -16.33 -29.80 20.47
C LEU A 10 -16.40 -28.34 20.96
N ALA A 11 -15.39 -27.89 21.71
CA ALA A 11 -15.18 -26.47 22.02
C ALA A 11 -13.87 -26.01 21.37
N VAL A 12 -13.83 -26.03 20.04
CA VAL A 12 -12.92 -25.15 19.30
C VAL A 12 -13.45 -23.74 19.53
N VAL A 13 -12.93 -23.10 20.57
CA VAL A 13 -13.06 -21.65 20.73
C VAL A 13 -12.38 -21.05 19.52
N ALA A 14 -13.17 -20.78 18.48
CA ALA A 14 -12.83 -19.81 17.47
C ALA A 14 -12.73 -18.48 18.20
N ALA A 15 -11.55 -18.21 18.77
CA ALA A 15 -11.12 -16.88 19.09
C ALA A 15 -11.12 -16.12 17.76
N ARG A 16 -12.30 -15.59 17.41
CA ARG A 16 -12.42 -14.47 16.50
C ARG A 16 -11.71 -13.32 17.19
N GLN A 17 -10.39 -13.29 17.04
CA GLN A 17 -9.62 -12.10 17.28
C GLN A 17 -10.26 -11.06 16.37
N ALA A 18 -11.08 -10.18 16.95
CA ALA A 18 -11.54 -9.00 16.25
C ALA A 18 -10.26 -8.28 15.84
N LEU A 19 -9.94 -8.30 14.54
CA LEU A 19 -8.88 -7.47 14.00
C LEU A 19 -9.25 -6.04 14.40
N PRO A 20 -8.41 -5.32 15.17
CA PRO A 20 -8.66 -3.91 15.40
C PRO A 20 -8.77 -3.24 14.02
N ALA A 21 -9.74 -2.34 13.88
CA ALA A 21 -9.87 -1.53 12.68
C ALA A 21 -8.50 -0.91 12.38
N ALA A 22 -7.99 -1.20 11.19
CA ALA A 22 -6.62 -0.88 10.81
C ALA A 22 -6.47 0.63 10.62
N GLY A 23 -6.22 1.35 11.71
CA GLY A 23 -5.44 2.57 11.64
C GLY A 23 -4.02 2.20 11.21
N SER A 24 -3.43 2.99 10.32
CA SER A 24 -2.02 2.78 9.95
C SER A 24 -1.14 3.30 11.09
N ASP A 25 -1.06 2.58 12.21
CA ASP A 25 -0.16 2.91 13.33
C ASP A 25 1.31 2.99 12.87
N ALA A 26 1.62 2.38 11.72
CA ALA A 26 2.91 2.48 11.06
C ALA A 26 3.22 3.90 10.53
N HIS A 27 2.20 4.65 10.13
CA HIS A 27 2.33 6.00 9.58
C HIS A 27 1.15 6.90 10.01
N PRO A 28 1.20 7.46 11.24
CA PRO A 28 0.15 8.34 11.76
C PRO A 28 -0.02 9.66 10.97
N GLY A 29 0.87 9.96 10.02
CA GLY A 29 0.78 11.14 9.15
C GLY A 29 -0.15 10.98 7.94
N TYR A 30 -0.70 9.79 7.69
CA TYR A 30 -1.58 9.53 6.54
C TYR A 30 -3.07 9.51 6.88
N ASP A 31 -3.45 9.81 8.12
CA ASP A 31 -4.85 9.85 8.53
C ASP A 31 -5.57 11.07 7.91
N GLY A 32 -6.42 10.84 6.91
CA GLY A 32 -7.42 11.81 6.44
C GLY A 32 -7.01 12.79 5.33
N ALA A 33 -5.90 12.59 4.62
CA ALA A 33 -5.38 13.54 3.64
C ALA A 33 -5.57 13.10 2.17
N GLU A 34 -6.78 12.74 1.75
CA GLU A 34 -7.03 12.39 0.34
C GLU A 34 -8.35 13.01 -0.11
N ASP A 35 -8.40 14.35 -0.17
CA ASP A 35 -9.38 15.00 -1.03
C ASP A 35 -8.90 14.93 -2.48
N THR A 36 -9.87 14.68 -3.35
CA THR A 36 -9.76 14.28 -4.76
C THR A 36 -8.76 15.06 -5.62
N CYS A 37 -8.24 14.39 -6.66
CA CYS A 37 -7.46 14.91 -7.79
C CYS A 37 -7.32 16.45 -7.86
N GLY A 38 -6.35 16.99 -7.13
CA GLY A 38 -6.05 18.41 -7.12
C GLY A 38 -5.57 18.85 -5.75
N VAL A 39 -4.25 18.79 -5.52
CA VAL A 39 -3.68 19.44 -4.34
C VAL A 39 -3.62 20.94 -4.62
N PRO A 40 -4.37 21.82 -3.91
CA PRO A 40 -4.07 23.23 -3.96
C PRO A 40 -2.66 23.40 -3.38
N ALA A 41 -1.80 24.13 -4.09
CA ALA A 41 -0.37 24.26 -3.80
C ALA A 41 -0.03 24.61 -2.33
N ALA A 42 -0.98 25.21 -1.60
CA ALA A 42 -0.85 25.53 -0.18
C ALA A 42 -0.88 24.32 0.77
N ALA A 43 -1.56 23.22 0.43
CA ALA A 43 -1.67 22.04 1.30
C ALA A 43 -0.40 21.16 1.25
N ALA A 44 0.28 21.11 0.10
CA ALA A 44 1.57 20.42 -0.02
C ALA A 44 2.68 21.09 0.81
N ALA A 45 2.61 22.41 1.00
CA ALA A 45 3.60 23.18 1.76
C ALA A 45 3.53 22.93 3.29
N ALA A 46 2.36 22.59 3.83
CA ALA A 46 2.19 22.35 5.26
C ALA A 46 2.82 21.03 5.76
N ALA A 47 3.05 20.06 4.85
CA ALA A 47 3.65 18.76 5.17
C ALA A 47 5.19 18.73 5.04
N GLY A 48 5.85 19.88 4.78
CA GLY A 48 7.31 19.96 4.79
C GLY A 48 8.04 19.05 3.80
N ARG A 49 7.42 18.72 2.65
CA ARG A 49 8.08 17.92 1.62
C ARG A 49 9.13 18.78 0.90
N MET A 50 10.40 18.54 1.22
CA MET A 50 11.53 19.20 0.58
C MET A 50 11.85 18.46 -0.71
N GLU A 51 11.26 18.89 -1.82
CA GLU A 51 11.41 18.17 -3.09
C GLU A 51 11.98 19.07 -4.19
N GLU A 52 13.31 19.20 -4.17
CA GLU A 52 14.10 19.84 -5.21
C GLU A 52 15.05 18.83 -5.86
N TYR A 53 15.04 18.73 -7.19
CA TYR A 53 16.01 17.98 -7.97
C TYR A 53 16.51 18.86 -9.11
N GLY A 54 17.83 19.05 -9.22
CA GLY A 54 18.44 19.87 -10.27
C GLY A 54 17.99 21.34 -10.28
N GLY A 55 17.54 21.89 -9.14
CA GLY A 55 17.00 23.25 -9.04
C GLY A 55 15.56 23.42 -9.56
N GLY A 56 14.90 22.31 -9.94
CA GLY A 56 13.48 22.27 -10.29
C GLY A 56 12.60 21.75 -9.15
N ARG A 57 11.29 21.95 -9.30
CA ARG A 57 10.28 21.38 -8.40
C ARG A 57 10.04 19.90 -8.72
N ILE A 58 10.06 19.05 -7.71
CA ILE A 58 9.60 17.66 -7.82
C ILE A 58 8.10 17.62 -7.47
N LEU A 59 7.37 16.80 -8.21
CA LEU A 59 5.96 16.52 -7.96
C LEU A 59 5.83 15.05 -7.62
N ASP A 60 5.46 14.75 -6.38
CA ASP A 60 5.10 13.40 -5.99
C ASP A 60 3.78 12.98 -6.66
N ILE A 61 3.81 11.85 -7.36
CA ILE A 61 2.68 11.22 -8.06
C ILE A 61 2.29 9.88 -7.41
N THR A 62 2.81 9.61 -6.21
CA THR A 62 2.65 8.35 -5.49
C THR A 62 1.52 8.47 -4.48
N HIS A 63 0.58 7.52 -4.49
CA HIS A 63 -0.39 7.42 -3.40
C HIS A 63 0.27 6.82 -2.16
N ALA A 64 -0.13 7.29 -0.98
CA ALA A 64 0.34 6.73 0.27
C ALA A 64 -0.14 5.28 0.46
N TYR A 65 0.75 4.40 0.93
CA TYR A 65 0.36 3.04 1.32
C TYR A 65 -0.31 3.07 2.70
N ARG A 66 -1.59 2.73 2.71
CA ARG A 66 -2.46 2.68 3.90
C ARG A 66 -3.29 1.41 3.89
N ALA A 67 -3.73 0.97 5.07
CA ALA A 67 -4.42 -0.30 5.22
C ALA A 67 -5.74 -0.38 4.43
N ASP A 68 -6.39 0.77 4.22
CA ASP A 68 -7.61 0.92 3.44
C ASP A 68 -7.36 1.28 1.96
N LEU A 69 -6.09 1.32 1.51
CA LEU A 69 -5.76 1.59 0.11
C LEU A 69 -6.45 0.52 -0.77
N PRO A 70 -7.30 0.94 -1.74
CA PRO A 70 -8.02 0.00 -2.60
C PRO A 70 -7.06 -0.90 -3.39
N ALA A 71 -7.45 -2.17 -3.53
CA ALA A 71 -6.76 -3.11 -4.40
C ALA A 71 -7.59 -3.36 -5.68
N PHE A 72 -6.95 -3.93 -6.70
CA PHE A 72 -7.62 -4.24 -7.96
C PHE A 72 -8.79 -5.23 -7.81
N ALA A 73 -8.64 -6.24 -6.95
CA ALA A 73 -9.67 -7.25 -6.76
C ALA A 73 -10.91 -6.66 -6.04
N PRO A 74 -12.15 -7.02 -6.46
CA PRO A 74 -13.37 -6.50 -5.84
C PRO A 74 -13.40 -6.73 -4.32
N GLY A 75 -13.54 -5.64 -3.56
CA GLY A 75 -13.60 -5.68 -2.10
C GLY A 75 -12.26 -5.92 -1.41
N ALA A 76 -11.17 -6.05 -2.16
CA ALA A 76 -9.83 -6.15 -1.58
C ALA A 76 -9.26 -4.75 -1.29
N VAL A 77 -8.51 -4.70 -0.20
CA VAL A 77 -7.72 -3.55 0.25
C VAL A 77 -6.34 -4.04 0.65
N THR A 78 -5.39 -3.13 0.80
CA THR A 78 -4.04 -3.47 1.26
C THR A 78 -4.07 -4.25 2.58
N GLY A 79 -4.99 -3.92 3.49
CA GLY A 79 -5.18 -4.62 4.77
C GLY A 79 -4.08 -4.28 5.80
N PRO A 80 -3.93 -5.07 6.89
CA PRO A 80 -2.95 -4.84 7.97
C PRO A 80 -1.48 -5.04 7.55
N VAL A 81 -1.27 -5.16 6.26
CA VAL A 81 -0.02 -5.33 5.52
C VAL A 81 0.99 -4.24 5.79
N VAL A 82 0.55 -3.05 6.22
CA VAL A 82 1.39 -1.98 6.76
C VAL A 82 1.13 -1.92 8.27
N ARG A 83 2.03 -2.46 9.09
CA ARG A 83 1.85 -2.44 10.55
C ARG A 83 3.14 -2.17 11.30
N LEU A 84 3.01 -1.50 12.44
CA LEU A 84 4.09 -1.31 13.38
C LEU A 84 4.39 -2.64 14.10
N LYS A 85 5.65 -3.07 14.04
CA LYS A 85 6.22 -4.24 14.71
C LYS A 85 6.82 -3.85 16.06
N ASP A 86 7.64 -2.80 16.04
CA ASP A 86 8.34 -2.27 17.21
C ASP A 86 8.13 -0.77 17.28
N SER A 87 8.09 -0.23 18.50
CA SER A 87 7.88 1.20 18.72
C SER A 87 8.83 1.75 19.78
N MET A 88 9.46 2.89 19.49
CA MET A 88 10.25 3.63 20.46
C MET A 88 9.42 4.10 21.65
N ALA A 89 8.10 4.28 21.47
CA ALA A 89 7.19 4.55 22.58
C ALA A 89 7.14 3.39 23.59
N ASN A 90 7.48 2.18 23.14
CA ASN A 90 7.59 0.97 23.97
C ASN A 90 9.04 0.69 24.41
N GLY A 91 9.95 1.64 24.24
CA GLY A 91 11.34 1.55 24.71
C GLY A 91 12.32 0.89 23.75
N THR A 92 11.94 0.59 22.50
CA THR A 92 12.89 0.14 21.47
C THR A 92 13.74 1.31 20.95
N LEU A 93 14.87 1.02 20.30
CA LEU A 93 15.75 2.04 19.73
C LEU A 93 15.24 2.63 18.39
N TYR A 94 14.22 2.01 17.80
CA TYR A 94 13.66 2.40 16.51
C TYR A 94 12.19 1.97 16.39
N ASN A 95 11.45 2.65 15.54
CA ASN A 95 10.15 2.19 15.06
C ASN A 95 10.39 1.23 13.89
N LEU A 96 9.87 0.02 13.96
CA LEU A 96 9.94 -0.97 12.88
C LEU A 96 8.56 -1.19 12.32
N SER A 97 8.39 -1.06 11.00
CA SER A 97 7.15 -1.40 10.32
C SER A 97 7.39 -2.56 9.36
N GLU A 98 6.37 -3.40 9.20
CA GLU A 98 6.32 -4.45 8.16
C GLU A 98 5.41 -4.00 7.04
N LEU A 99 5.86 -4.24 5.80
CA LEU A 99 5.11 -4.06 4.57
C LEU A 99 5.07 -5.40 3.79
N LYS A 100 3.89 -5.93 3.52
CA LYS A 100 3.67 -7.15 2.71
C LYS A 100 2.56 -7.01 1.66
N MET A 101 2.89 -6.64 0.42
CA MET A 101 1.90 -6.31 -0.61
C MET A 101 2.04 -7.17 -1.88
N GLU A 102 1.00 -7.17 -2.71
CA GLU A 102 1.09 -7.62 -4.10
C GLU A 102 1.87 -6.59 -4.94
N CYS A 103 2.59 -7.02 -5.98
CA CYS A 103 3.40 -6.12 -6.82
C CYS A 103 2.59 -5.05 -7.58
N HIS A 104 1.29 -5.28 -7.75
CA HIS A 104 0.37 -4.40 -8.48
C HIS A 104 -0.51 -3.55 -7.53
N MET A 105 -0.07 -3.36 -6.29
CA MET A 105 -0.76 -2.51 -5.32
C MET A 105 -0.32 -1.04 -5.46
N GLY A 106 -1.25 -0.10 -5.33
CA GLY A 106 -0.95 1.34 -5.29
C GLY A 106 -0.33 1.88 -6.59
N THR A 107 0.43 2.97 -6.49
CA THR A 107 1.26 3.46 -7.61
C THR A 107 2.43 2.50 -7.82
N HIS A 108 2.49 1.82 -8.97
CA HIS A 108 3.47 0.76 -9.26
C HIS A 108 3.95 0.79 -10.72
N VAL A 109 4.90 -0.10 -11.06
CA VAL A 109 5.46 -0.29 -12.41
C VAL A 109 5.23 -1.74 -12.83
N ASP A 110 4.66 -1.93 -14.02
CA ASP A 110 4.48 -3.26 -14.62
C ASP A 110 5.64 -3.61 -15.54
N ALA A 111 6.26 -4.77 -15.31
CA ALA A 111 7.22 -5.34 -16.27
C ALA A 111 6.51 -5.94 -17.50
N PRO A 112 7.18 -6.07 -18.66
CA PRO A 112 6.62 -6.73 -19.83
C PRO A 112 6.13 -8.16 -19.56
N GLY A 113 6.80 -8.88 -18.64
CA GLY A 113 6.39 -10.20 -18.18
C GLY A 113 4.99 -10.23 -17.55
N HIS A 114 4.48 -9.11 -17.03
CA HIS A 114 3.13 -9.04 -16.43
C HIS A 114 2.03 -9.46 -17.41
N MET A 115 2.14 -9.03 -18.68
CA MET A 115 1.14 -9.28 -19.72
C MET A 115 1.58 -10.29 -20.78
N ASN A 116 2.84 -10.71 -20.76
CA ASN A 116 3.39 -11.60 -21.77
C ASN A 116 4.09 -12.82 -21.17
N GLN A 117 3.48 -13.98 -21.38
CA GLN A 117 3.96 -15.26 -20.85
C GLN A 117 5.37 -15.63 -21.31
N GLY A 118 5.75 -15.28 -22.56
CA GLY A 118 7.09 -15.54 -23.07
C GLY A 118 8.15 -14.71 -22.35
N HIS A 119 7.85 -13.44 -22.09
CA HIS A 119 8.73 -12.55 -21.32
C HIS A 119 8.81 -12.98 -19.86
N PHE A 120 7.70 -13.40 -19.26
CA PHE A 120 7.67 -13.97 -17.90
C PHE A 120 8.57 -15.21 -17.81
N ALA A 121 8.41 -16.17 -18.72
CA ALA A 121 9.22 -17.39 -18.74
C ALA A 121 10.71 -17.12 -18.99
N ALA A 122 11.04 -16.04 -19.71
CA ALA A 122 12.40 -15.58 -19.91
C ALA A 122 12.98 -14.79 -18.71
N GLY A 123 12.20 -14.57 -17.65
CA GLY A 123 12.63 -13.83 -16.46
C GLY A 123 12.81 -12.33 -16.69
N LEU A 124 12.10 -11.75 -17.67
CA LEU A 124 12.13 -10.32 -17.98
C LEU A 124 11.18 -9.56 -17.05
N ASP A 125 11.57 -9.49 -15.78
CA ASP A 125 10.85 -8.80 -14.71
C ASP A 125 11.42 -7.39 -14.45
N VAL A 126 10.87 -6.66 -13.48
CA VAL A 126 11.24 -5.27 -13.16
C VAL A 126 12.72 -5.10 -12.83
N ASP A 127 13.39 -6.14 -12.32
CA ASP A 127 14.82 -6.16 -12.00
C ASP A 127 15.73 -6.27 -13.24
N LYS A 128 15.15 -6.43 -14.44
CA LYS A 128 15.85 -6.47 -15.73
C LYS A 128 15.66 -5.22 -16.58
N LEU A 129 14.86 -4.26 -16.12
CA LEU A 129 14.64 -3.02 -16.86
C LEU A 129 15.91 -2.16 -16.87
N ASP A 130 16.21 -1.57 -18.03
CA ASP A 130 17.23 -0.54 -18.15
C ASP A 130 16.76 0.70 -17.36
N LEU A 131 17.62 1.22 -16.47
CA LEU A 131 17.28 2.35 -15.61
C LEU A 131 17.04 3.64 -16.41
N ASP A 132 17.62 3.76 -17.60
CA ASP A 132 17.35 4.90 -18.50
C ASP A 132 15.88 4.93 -18.96
N LEU A 133 15.20 3.78 -18.97
CA LEU A 133 13.76 3.72 -19.25
C LEU A 133 12.90 4.27 -18.11
N LEU A 134 13.42 4.31 -16.88
CA LEU A 134 12.69 4.80 -15.71
C LEU A 134 12.85 6.32 -15.52
N ASN A 135 13.74 6.96 -16.27
CA ASN A 135 13.97 8.41 -16.22
C ASN A 135 13.80 9.05 -17.61
N VAL A 136 12.56 9.17 -18.05
CA VAL A 136 12.21 9.63 -19.40
C VAL A 136 11.41 10.93 -19.37
N LYS A 137 11.44 11.65 -20.50
CA LYS A 137 10.53 12.79 -20.72
C LYS A 137 9.11 12.26 -20.91
N CYS A 138 8.21 12.65 -20.01
CA CYS A 138 6.79 12.33 -20.07
C CYS A 138 5.98 13.50 -20.66
N VAL A 139 4.94 13.19 -21.44
CA VAL A 139 3.95 14.17 -21.90
C VAL A 139 2.62 13.85 -21.22
N ILE A 140 2.04 14.84 -20.55
CA ILE A 140 0.75 14.70 -19.87
C ILE A 140 -0.34 15.30 -20.76
N PHE A 141 -1.29 14.48 -21.19
CA PHE A 141 -2.51 14.94 -21.86
C PHE A 141 -3.67 14.98 -20.87
N ILE A 142 -4.14 16.19 -20.55
CA ILE A 142 -5.28 16.37 -19.65
C ILE A 142 -6.54 16.57 -20.49
N THR A 143 -7.43 15.57 -20.49
CA THR A 143 -8.81 15.76 -20.94
C THR A 143 -9.68 15.89 -19.70
N ILE A 144 -10.17 17.10 -19.41
CA ILE A 144 -11.11 17.31 -18.31
C ILE A 144 -12.46 16.74 -18.75
N CYS A 145 -12.81 15.57 -18.21
CA CYS A 145 -14.17 15.05 -18.34
C CYS A 145 -15.08 15.99 -17.53
N ARG A 146 -15.77 16.92 -18.19
CA ARG A 146 -16.83 17.71 -17.54
C ARG A 146 -17.90 16.73 -17.07
N ARG A 147 -18.07 16.62 -15.75
CA ARG A 147 -19.28 16.02 -15.17
C ARG A 147 -20.50 16.85 -15.53
#